data_AF-A3Y7A7-F1
#
_entry.id   AF-A3Y7A7-F1
#
_cell.length_a   1.000
_cell.length_b   1.000
_cell.length_c   1.000
_cell.angle_alpha   90.00
_cell.angle_beta   90.00
_cell.angle_gamma   90.00
#
_symmetry.space_group_name_H-M   'P 1'
#
loop_
_entity.id
_entity.type
_entity.pdbx_description
1 polymer ?
#
loop_
_entity_poly.entity_id
_entity_poly.type
_entity_poly.pdbx_seq_one_letter_code
_entity_poly.pdbx_strand_id
1 'polypeptide(L)'
;MMVGTYGPFSSLLDERAMMCFKEATAHFDDFIYTPVAVATQVVSGTNYAFFCDVNSKESSQVYSAMVTIFKPLDGVAGIMDIERLAS
;
A
#
# COMPACT_ATOMS: atom_id res chain seq x y z
N MET A 1 10.61 9.32 -16.23
CA MET A 1 9.42 8.79 -15.53
C MET A 1 8.20 9.36 -16.24
N MET A 2 7.27 8.52 -16.70
CA MET A 2 6.04 8.99 -17.37
C MET A 2 5.00 9.36 -16.31
N VAL A 3 4.40 10.55 -16.42
CA VAL A 3 3.29 10.99 -15.57
C VAL A 3 2.03 10.21 -15.98
N GLY A 4 1.27 9.70 -15.01
CA GLY A 4 -0.02 9.03 -15.26
C GLY A 4 0.00 7.50 -15.32
N THR A 5 1.15 6.84 -15.18
CA THR A 5 1.25 5.37 -15.01
C THR A 5 2.05 5.04 -13.77
N TYR A 6 1.77 3.89 -13.14
CA TYR A 6 2.65 3.35 -12.11
C TYR A 6 4.05 3.08 -12.71
N GLY A 7 5.06 3.38 -11.92
CA GLY A 7 6.42 2.89 -12.16
C GLY A 7 6.51 1.37 -11.91
N PRO A 8 7.68 0.77 -12.16
CA PRO A 8 7.90 -0.63 -11.83
C PRO A 8 7.75 -0.85 -10.32
N PHE A 9 7.29 -2.04 -9.94
CA PHE A 9 7.37 -2.46 -8.55
C PHE A 9 8.84 -2.54 -8.12
N SER A 10 9.09 -2.04 -6.92
CA SER A 10 10.38 -2.11 -6.25
C SER A 10 10.19 -2.71 -4.86
N SER A 11 11.11 -3.56 -4.44
CA SER A 11 11.21 -4.02 -3.05
C SER A 11 11.85 -2.97 -2.13
N LEU A 12 12.28 -1.82 -2.69
CA LEU A 12 12.78 -0.70 -1.91
C LEU A 12 11.61 0.08 -1.30
N LEU A 13 11.25 -0.27 -0.07
CA LEU A 13 10.27 0.44 0.74
C LEU A 13 10.96 1.62 1.44
N ASP A 14 11.05 2.75 0.73
CA ASP A 14 11.64 3.97 1.29
C ASP A 14 10.83 4.52 2.47
N GLU A 15 11.42 5.44 3.24
CA GLU A 15 10.80 6.02 4.43
C GLU A 15 9.45 6.68 4.11
N ARG A 16 9.31 7.31 2.93
CA ARG A 16 8.08 8.01 2.54
C ARG A 16 6.96 7.02 2.26
N ALA A 17 7.25 5.96 1.53
CA ALA A 17 6.33 4.87 1.27
C ALA A 17 5.90 4.21 2.58
N MET A 18 6.84 3.92 3.49
CA MET A 18 6.53 3.29 4.77
C MET A 18 5.75 4.20 5.72
N MET A 19 6.02 5.50 5.75
CA MET A 19 5.22 6.46 6.53
C MET A 19 3.79 6.53 6.00
N CYS A 20 3.64 6.65 4.69
CA CYS A 20 2.35 6.68 4.00
C CYS A 20 1.55 5.39 4.26
N PHE A 21 2.22 4.25 4.19
CA PHE A 21 1.64 2.94 4.50
C PHE A 21 1.15 2.89 5.95
N LYS A 22 2.00 3.19 6.93
CA LYS A 22 1.65 3.16 8.35
C LYS A 22 0.49 4.10 8.68
N GLU A 23 0.50 5.30 8.12
CA GLU A 23 -0.56 6.30 8.30
C GLU A 23 -1.90 5.75 7.79
N ALA A 24 -1.91 5.17 6.59
CA ALA A 24 -3.14 4.64 5.99
C ALA A 24 -3.61 3.32 6.62
N THR A 25 -2.70 2.47 7.11
CA THR A 25 -3.05 1.16 7.70
C THR A 25 -3.22 1.19 9.21
N ALA A 26 -3.02 2.33 9.89
CA ALA A 26 -3.09 2.45 11.35
C ALA A 26 -4.44 2.03 11.95
N HIS A 27 -5.50 2.01 11.15
CA HIS A 27 -6.87 1.71 11.58
C HIS A 27 -7.31 0.26 11.35
N PHE A 28 -6.43 -0.61 10.83
CA PHE A 28 -6.76 -2.02 10.58
C PHE A 28 -6.23 -2.90 11.72
N ASP A 29 -7.09 -3.21 12.68
CA ASP A 29 -6.71 -4.02 13.84
C ASP A 29 -6.84 -5.52 13.60
N ASP A 30 -7.71 -5.97 12.70
CA ASP A 30 -8.00 -7.41 12.53
C ASP A 30 -6.99 -8.14 11.63
N PHE A 31 -6.33 -7.38 10.74
CA PHE A 31 -5.40 -7.90 9.74
C PHE A 31 -4.05 -7.19 9.82
N ILE A 32 -2.98 -7.96 9.74
CA ILE A 32 -1.61 -7.46 9.65
C ILE A 32 -1.22 -7.43 8.17
N TYR A 33 -1.11 -6.23 7.61
CA TYR A 33 -0.61 -6.01 6.25
C TYR A 33 0.89 -5.76 6.29
N THR A 34 1.68 -6.66 5.69
CA THR A 34 3.14 -6.51 5.57
C THR A 34 3.49 -6.14 4.14
N PRO A 35 3.96 -4.91 3.85
CA PRO A 35 4.34 -4.52 2.50
C PRO A 35 5.62 -5.26 2.08
N VAL A 36 5.60 -5.83 0.87
CA VAL A 36 6.71 -6.59 0.27
C VAL A 36 7.32 -5.81 -0.90
N ALA A 37 6.49 -5.14 -1.69
CA ALA A 37 6.92 -4.29 -2.78
C ALA A 37 5.97 -3.09 -2.94
N VAL A 38 6.47 -2.02 -3.54
CA VAL A 38 5.70 -0.81 -3.83
C VAL A 38 5.94 -0.33 -5.26
N ALA A 39 4.87 0.10 -5.92
CA ALA A 39 4.92 0.89 -7.13
C ALA A 39 4.33 2.27 -6.84
N THR A 40 4.89 3.31 -7.47
CA THR A 40 4.41 4.69 -7.29
C THR A 40 3.95 5.29 -8.59
N GLN A 41 2.96 6.16 -8.52
CA GLN A 41 2.46 6.96 -9.63
C GLN A 41 2.33 8.40 -9.16
N VAL A 42 3.03 9.31 -9.85
CA VAL A 42 2.95 10.74 -9.58
C VAL A 42 1.71 11.32 -10.27
N VAL A 43 0.87 11.99 -9.49
CA VAL A 43 -0.37 12.70 -9.88
C VAL A 43 -0.36 14.09 -9.23
N SER A 44 -1.51 14.68 -8.90
CA SER A 44 -1.62 15.82 -7.96
C SER A 44 -1.41 15.37 -6.51
N GLY A 45 -0.26 14.73 -6.26
CA GLY A 45 0.03 13.90 -5.09
C GLY A 45 0.76 12.64 -5.55
N THR A 46 0.71 11.58 -4.74
CA THR A 46 1.33 10.30 -5.08
C THR A 46 0.39 9.16 -4.75
N ASN A 47 0.10 8.33 -5.76
CA ASN A 47 -0.49 7.02 -5.52
C ASN A 47 0.63 6.02 -5.24
N TYR A 48 0.43 5.19 -4.23
CA TYR A 48 1.27 4.06 -3.86
C TYR A 48 0.44 2.79 -4.02
N ALA A 49 0.94 1.81 -4.76
CA ALA A 49 0.38 0.47 -4.82
C ALA A 49 1.33 -0.48 -4.10
N PHE A 50 0.92 -0.99 -2.96
CA PHE A 50 1.69 -1.93 -2.16
C PHE A 50 1.22 -3.34 -2.42
N PHE A 51 2.14 -4.21 -2.81
CA PHE A 51 1.93 -5.65 -2.73
C PHE A 51 2.22 -6.09 -1.30
N CYS A 52 1.21 -6.63 -0.62
CA CYS A 52 1.26 -6.96 0.79
C CYS A 52 0.97 -8.45 1.03
N ASP A 53 1.69 -9.02 1.99
CA ASP A 53 1.28 -10.27 2.64
C ASP A 53 0.37 -9.93 3.82
N VAL A 54 -0.83 -10.51 3.81
CA VAL A 54 -1.87 -10.26 4.79
C VAL A 54 -2.05 -11.48 5.68
N ASN A 55 -1.94 -11.26 6.99
CA ASN A 55 -2.14 -12.28 8.00
C ASN A 55 -3.29 -11.85 8.92
N SER A 56 -4.27 -12.72 9.11
CA SER A 56 -5.33 -12.49 10.09
C SER A 56 -4.79 -12.69 11.52
N LYS A 57 -5.17 -11.82 12.46
CA LYS A 57 -4.80 -12.01 13.88
C LYS A 57 -5.63 -13.11 14.56
N GLU A 58 -6.87 -13.30 14.12
CA GLU A 58 -7.83 -14.23 14.73
C GLU A 58 -7.85 -15.61 14.06
N SER A 59 -7.35 -15.73 12.83
CA SER A 59 -7.37 -16.97 12.06
C SER A 59 -6.02 -17.26 11.41
N SER A 60 -5.77 -18.52 11.04
CA SER A 60 -4.58 -18.87 10.23
C SER A 60 -4.72 -18.52 8.75
N GLN A 61 -5.58 -17.56 8.40
CA GLN A 61 -5.76 -17.15 7.02
C GLN A 61 -4.60 -16.24 6.61
N VAL A 62 -3.90 -16.67 5.57
CA VAL A 62 -2.81 -15.93 4.93
C VAL A 62 -3.17 -15.77 3.46
N TYR A 63 -3.06 -14.55 2.94
CA TYR A 63 -3.28 -14.23 1.53
C TYR A 63 -2.47 -13.00 1.14
N SER A 64 -2.27 -12.80 -0.16
CA SER A 64 -1.65 -11.58 -0.67
C SER A 64 -2.73 -10.57 -1.08
N ALA A 65 -2.44 -9.28 -0.94
CA ALA A 65 -3.33 -8.21 -1.37
C ALA A 65 -2.56 -7.07 -2.03
N MET A 66 -3.20 -6.39 -2.96
CA MET A 66 -2.76 -5.10 -3.48
C MET A 66 -3.46 -4.00 -2.68
N VAL A 67 -2.70 -3.16 -1.99
CA VAL A 67 -3.22 -2.03 -1.21
C VAL A 67 -2.85 -0.75 -1.92
N THR A 68 -3.85 -0.04 -2.43
CA THR A 68 -3.67 1.25 -3.09
C THR A 68 -3.90 2.38 -2.09
N ILE A 69 -2.91 3.24 -1.92
CA ILE A 69 -2.92 4.38 -1.01
C ILE A 69 -2.69 5.65 -1.81
N PHE A 70 -3.50 6.68 -1.56
CA PHE A 70 -3.27 8.01 -2.09
C PHE A 70 -2.74 8.93 -1.00
N LYS A 71 -1.60 9.59 -1.29
CA LYS A 71 -1.03 10.66 -0.48
C LYS A 71 -1.21 12.00 -1.21
N PRO A 72 -2.06 12.91 -0.71
CA PRO A 72 -2.12 14.27 -1.23
C PRO A 72 -0.82 15.04 -0.90
N LEU A 73 -0.56 16.11 -1.67
CA LEU A 73 0.58 17.01 -1.44
C LEU A 73 0.55 17.57 -0.02
N ASP A 74 -0.63 18.05 0.40
CA ASP A 74 -0.93 18.51 1.75
C ASP A 74 -2.07 17.67 2.32
N GLY A 75 -1.84 17.00 3.45
CA GLY A 75 -2.83 16.15 4.11
C GLY A 75 -2.31 14.76 4.49
N VAL A 76 -3.22 13.87 4.87
CA VAL A 76 -2.95 12.52 5.43
C VAL A 76 -3.11 11.47 4.32
N ALA A 77 -2.28 10.42 4.32
CA ALA A 77 -2.45 9.28 3.43
C ALA A 77 -3.76 8.52 3.70
N GLY A 78 -4.46 8.10 2.65
CA GLY A 78 -5.68 7.31 2.76
C GLY A 78 -5.68 6.10 1.84
N ILE A 79 -6.21 4.97 2.32
CA ILE A 79 -6.45 3.79 1.47
C ILE A 79 -7.57 4.11 0.49
N MET A 80 -7.28 3.92 -0.80
CA MET A 80 -8.25 4.06 -1.88
C MET A 80 -8.89 2.72 -2.24
N ASP A 81 -8.09 1.65 -2.22
CA ASP A 81 -8.56 0.32 -2.59
C ASP A 81 -7.72 -0.79 -1.93
N ILE A 82 -8.34 -1.94 -1.66
CA ILE A 82 -7.69 -3.16 -1.20
C ILE A 82 -8.22 -4.31 -2.04
N GLU A 83 -7.38 -4.81 -2.94
CA GLU A 83 -7.69 -5.97 -3.75
C GLU A 83 -7.04 -7.21 -3.15
N ARG A 84 -7.86 -8.15 -2.68
CA ARG A 84 -7.36 -9.47 -2.30
C ARG A 84 -6.97 -10.24 -3.55
N LEU A 85 -5.72 -10.69 -3.60
CA LEU A 85 -5.22 -11.55 -4.65
C LEU A 85 -5.52 -12.99 -4.27
N ALA A 86 -6.36 -13.66 -5.06
CA ALA A 86 -6.61 -15.08 -4.90
C ALA A 86 -5.34 -15.86 -5.31
N SER A 87 -4.86 -16.72 -4.41
CA SER A 87 -3.82 -17.72 -4.67
C SER A 87 -4.37 -18.91 -5.46
#